data_AF-A0A378QMM4-F1
#
_entry.id   AF-A0A378QMM4-F1
#
_cell.length_a   1.000
_cell.length_b   1.000
_cell.length_c   1.000
_cell.angle_alpha   90.00
_cell.angle_beta   90.00
_cell.angle_gamma   90.00
#
_symmetry.space_group_name_H-M   'P 1'
#
loop_
_entity.id
_entity.type
_entity.pdbx_description
1 polymer ?
#
loop_
_entity_poly.entity_id
_entity_poly.type
_entity_poly.pdbx_seq_one_letter_code
_entity_poly.pdbx_strand_id
1 'polypeptide(L)'
;MVTLLNNLLKLRRKRNSFEIIRLELEQYLSKKQLDFIDELYENNEVGLALEFICSYIEDNDISISKVLYELLKDYMNQLSLVQNIEFYNIRVDKL
;
A
#
# COMPACT_ATOMS: atom_id res chain seq x y z
N MET A 1 13.34 -26.36 11.48
CA MET A 1 12.30 -26.52 10.43
C MET A 1 11.02 -25.70 10.71
N VAL A 2 11.06 -24.64 11.54
CA VAL A 2 9.89 -23.79 11.88
C VAL A 2 9.97 -22.40 11.21
N THR A 3 11.16 -21.97 10.80
CA THR A 3 11.42 -20.66 10.19
C THR A 3 10.78 -20.50 8.81
N LEU A 4 10.80 -21.56 7.98
CA LEU A 4 10.24 -21.52 6.63
C LEU A 4 8.71 -21.41 6.64
N LEU A 5 8.04 -22.15 7.52
CA LEU A 5 6.58 -22.12 7.66
C LEU A 5 6.10 -20.75 8.19
N ASN A 6 6.82 -20.18 9.14
CA ASN A 6 6.54 -18.84 9.65
C ASN A 6 6.83 -17.75 8.62
N ASN A 7 7.88 -17.89 7.81
CA ASN A 7 8.16 -16.98 6.70
C ASN A 7 7.09 -17.10 5.60
N LEU A 8 6.63 -18.31 5.27
CA LEU A 8 5.54 -18.53 4.32
C LEU A 8 4.20 -18.01 4.84
N LEU A 9 3.90 -18.16 6.14
CA LEU A 9 2.72 -17.57 6.78
C LEU A 9 2.80 -16.03 6.84
N LYS A 10 3.98 -15.46 7.11
CA LYS A 10 4.23 -14.02 7.01
C LYS A 10 4.09 -13.52 5.57
N LEU A 11 4.63 -14.24 4.59
CA LEU A 11 4.48 -13.93 3.17
C LEU A 11 3.02 -14.03 2.72
N ARG A 12 2.28 -15.04 3.20
CA ARG A 12 0.85 -15.20 2.94
C ARG A 12 0.00 -14.09 3.57
N ARG A 13 0.33 -13.67 4.80
CA ARG A 13 -0.32 -12.53 5.47
C ARG A 13 0.02 -11.18 4.81
N LYS A 14 1.29 -10.98 4.40
CA LYS A 14 1.70 -9.78 3.65
C LYS A 14 1.00 -9.68 2.29
N ARG A 15 0.91 -10.80 1.56
CA ARG A 15 0.11 -10.89 0.32
C ARG A 15 -1.35 -10.48 0.55
N ASN A 16 -1.99 -10.97 1.62
CA ASN A 16 -3.37 -10.58 1.94
C ASN A 16 -3.53 -9.07 2.18
N SER A 17 -2.62 -8.42 2.89
CA SER A 17 -2.76 -6.98 3.19
C SER A 17 -2.55 -6.11 1.95
N PHE A 18 -1.57 -6.43 1.11
CA PHE A 18 -1.32 -5.67 -0.11
C PHE A 18 -2.41 -5.89 -1.16
N GLU A 19 -2.94 -7.11 -1.27
CA GLU A 19 -4.06 -7.42 -2.17
C GLU A 19 -5.33 -6.62 -1.81
N ILE A 20 -5.61 -6.42 -0.51
CA ILE A 20 -6.72 -5.57 -0.07
C ILE A 20 -6.47 -4.10 -0.45
N ILE A 21 -5.26 -3.58 -0.21
CA ILE A 21 -4.89 -2.21 -0.62
C ILE A 21 -5.09 -2.04 -2.14
N ARG A 22 -4.61 -3.02 -2.92
CA ARG A 22 -4.69 -3.03 -4.37
C ARG A 22 -6.15 -3.03 -4.87
N LEU A 23 -7.04 -3.80 -4.24
CA LEU A 23 -8.47 -3.80 -4.56
C LEU A 23 -9.15 -2.46 -4.24
N GLU A 24 -8.86 -1.87 -3.07
CA GLU A 24 -9.39 -0.54 -2.71
C GLU A 24 -8.93 0.54 -3.70
N LEU A 25 -7.69 0.42 -4.21
CA LEU A 25 -7.14 1.34 -5.20
C LEU A 25 -7.80 1.27 -6.58
N GLU A 26 -8.54 0.20 -6.92
CA GLU A 26 -9.28 0.09 -8.19
C GLU A 26 -10.34 1.19 -8.35
N GLN A 27 -10.76 1.81 -7.25
CA GLN A 27 -11.72 2.92 -7.25
C GLN A 27 -11.07 4.26 -7.62
N TYR A 28 -9.75 4.37 -7.50
CA TYR A 28 -9.01 5.63 -7.61
C TYR A 28 -8.00 5.63 -8.77
N LEU A 29 -7.49 4.46 -9.14
CA LEU A 29 -6.42 4.29 -10.12
C LEU A 29 -6.93 3.64 -11.40
N SER A 30 -6.35 4.07 -12.51
CA SER A 30 -6.54 3.39 -13.79
C SER A 30 -5.83 2.04 -13.81
N LYS A 31 -6.29 1.15 -14.69
CA LYS A 31 -5.66 -0.17 -14.91
C LYS A 31 -4.15 -0.08 -15.13
N LYS A 32 -3.68 0.89 -15.93
CA LYS A 32 -2.25 1.07 -16.21
C LYS A 32 -1.43 1.39 -14.95
N GLN A 33 -2.01 2.16 -14.02
CA GLN A 33 -1.34 2.52 -12.76
C GLN A 33 -1.32 1.32 -11.79
N LEU A 34 -2.40 0.54 -11.76
CA LEU A 34 -2.46 -0.70 -10.99
C LEU A 34 -1.46 -1.73 -11.51
N ASP A 35 -1.37 -1.91 -12.84
CA ASP A 35 -0.41 -2.82 -13.47
C ASP A 35 1.03 -2.42 -13.10
N PHE A 36 1.34 -1.11 -13.02
CA PHE A 36 2.64 -0.61 -12.59
C PHE A 36 2.93 -0.88 -11.10
N ILE A 37 1.93 -0.73 -10.23
CA ILE A 37 2.05 -1.07 -8.80
C ILE A 37 2.29 -2.58 -8.62
N ASP A 38 1.57 -3.40 -9.38
CA ASP A 38 1.72 -4.86 -9.37
C ASP A 38 3.15 -5.25 -9.84
N GLU A 39 3.69 -4.60 -10.88
CA GLU A 39 5.07 -4.80 -11.34
C GLU A 39 6.11 -4.45 -10.25
N LEU A 40 5.98 -3.31 -9.58
CA LEU A 40 6.86 -2.92 -8.47
C LEU A 40 6.79 -3.94 -7.33
N TYR A 41 5.59 -4.43 -7.01
CA TYR A 41 5.41 -5.44 -5.96
C TYR A 41 6.06 -6.78 -6.33
N GLU A 42 5.91 -7.24 -7.58
CA GLU A 42 6.53 -8.47 -8.09
C GLU A 42 8.06 -8.40 -8.11
N ASN A 43 8.62 -7.21 -8.34
CA ASN A 43 10.06 -6.94 -8.29
C ASN A 43 10.62 -6.78 -6.85
N ASN A 44 9.80 -7.01 -5.82
CA ASN A 44 10.12 -6.75 -4.39
C ASN A 44 10.38 -5.26 -4.05
N GLU A 45 9.95 -4.34 -4.91
CA GLU A 45 10.07 -2.88 -4.74
C GLU A 45 8.84 -2.29 -4.04
N VAL A 46 8.39 -2.97 -2.98
CA VAL A 46 7.13 -2.65 -2.28
C VAL A 46 7.13 -1.22 -1.70
N GLY A 47 8.28 -0.70 -1.29
CA GLY A 47 8.41 0.69 -0.84
C GLY A 47 8.08 1.70 -1.93
N LEU A 48 8.63 1.50 -3.13
CA LEU A 48 8.36 2.35 -4.30
C LEU A 48 6.89 2.28 -4.73
N ALA A 49 6.27 1.10 -4.63
CA ALA A 49 4.85 0.94 -4.90
C ALA A 49 3.99 1.82 -3.97
N LEU A 50 4.31 1.83 -2.68
CA LEU A 50 3.60 2.63 -1.67
C LEU A 50 3.85 4.13 -1.82
N GLU A 51 5.09 4.52 -2.14
CA GLU A 51 5.44 5.91 -2.44
C GLU A 51 4.67 6.43 -3.66
N PHE A 52 4.59 5.63 -4.72
CA PHE A 52 3.81 5.95 -5.90
C PHE A 52 2.32 6.14 -5.56
N ILE A 53 1.75 5.22 -4.79
CA ILE A 53 0.34 5.30 -4.36
C ILE A 53 0.09 6.61 -3.61
N CYS A 54 0.92 6.95 -2.63
CA CYS A 54 0.70 8.12 -1.78
C CYS A 54 0.93 9.42 -2.54
N SER A 55 2.00 9.49 -3.35
CA SER A 55 2.27 10.65 -4.21
C SER A 55 1.12 10.87 -5.19
N TYR A 56 0.59 9.81 -5.78
CA TYR A 56 -0.55 9.93 -6.69
C TYR A 56 -1.81 10.44 -5.99
N ILE A 57 -2.11 9.95 -4.79
CA ILE A 57 -3.26 10.41 -4.00
C ILE A 57 -3.10 11.91 -3.66
N GLU A 58 -1.91 12.32 -3.24
CA GLU A 58 -1.59 13.71 -2.89
C GLU A 58 -1.63 14.65 -4.11
N ASP A 59 -0.91 14.31 -5.18
CA ASP A 59 -0.79 15.11 -6.40
C ASP A 59 -2.14 15.35 -7.09
N ASN A 60 -3.08 14.42 -6.94
CA ASN A 60 -4.41 14.49 -7.53
C ASN A 60 -5.50 14.94 -6.54
N ASP A 61 -5.14 15.33 -5.31
CA ASP A 61 -6.06 15.73 -4.23
C ASP A 61 -7.21 14.71 -4.02
N ILE A 62 -6.88 13.42 -4.13
CA ILE A 62 -7.85 12.33 -4.00
C ILE A 62 -8.18 12.13 -2.52
N SER A 63 -9.46 12.24 -2.20
CA SER A 63 -9.96 11.82 -0.89
C SER A 63 -10.09 10.31 -0.86
N ILE A 64 -9.44 9.66 0.11
CA ILE A 64 -9.48 8.21 0.27
C ILE A 64 -10.32 7.80 1.47
N SER A 65 -10.83 6.56 1.42
CA SER A 65 -11.54 5.97 2.55
C SER A 65 -10.63 5.85 3.78
N LYS A 66 -11.22 6.00 4.98
CA LYS A 66 -10.50 5.79 6.24
C LYS A 66 -9.88 4.38 6.33
N VAL A 67 -10.55 3.39 5.74
CA VAL A 67 -10.04 2.01 5.69
C VAL A 67 -8.76 1.93 4.88
N LEU A 68 -8.74 2.50 3.67
CA LEU A 68 -7.54 2.52 2.82
C LEU A 68 -6.40 3.28 3.49
N TYR A 69 -6.68 4.41 4.14
CA TYR A 69 -5.68 5.17 4.88
C TYR A 69 -5.00 4.34 5.99
N GLU A 70 -5.79 3.69 6.85
CA GLU A 70 -5.24 2.88 7.95
C GLU A 70 -4.47 1.66 7.41
N LEU A 71 -4.95 1.03 6.32
CA LEU A 71 -4.24 -0.07 5.67
C LEU A 71 -2.87 0.37 5.13
N LEU A 72 -2.80 1.49 4.42
CA LEU A 72 -1.55 2.04 3.88
C LEU A 72 -0.57 2.36 5.01
N LYS A 73 -1.06 3.02 6.06
CA LYS A 73 -0.28 3.38 7.25
C LYS A 73 0.27 2.14 7.96
N ASP A 74 -0.56 1.15 8.24
CA ASP A 74 -0.15 -0.09 8.90
C ASP A 74 0.88 -0.85 8.07
N TYR A 75 0.69 -0.89 6.75
CA TYR A 75 1.60 -1.61 5.86
C TYR A 75 2.96 -0.92 5.74
N MET A 76 3.01 0.42 5.69
CA MET A 76 4.27 1.17 5.76
C MET A 76 4.99 1.02 7.11
N ASN A 77 4.24 1.06 8.21
CA ASN A 77 4.78 0.83 9.55
C ASN A 77 5.43 -0.56 9.66
N GLN A 78 4.81 -1.59 9.10
CA GLN A 78 5.36 -2.95 9.07
C GLN A 78 6.65 -3.08 8.26
N LEU A 79 6.85 -2.23 7.25
CA LEU A 79 8.05 -2.21 6.42
C LEU A 79 9.20 -1.41 7.05
N SER A 80 8.97 -0.77 8.22
CA SER A 80 9.96 0.14 8.84
C SER A 80 10.43 1.25 7.88
N LEU A 81 9.63 1.61 6.87
CA LEU A 81 9.85 2.75 5.97
C LEU A 81 9.60 4.09 6.67
N VAL A 82 9.18 4.04 7.93
CA VAL A 82 8.94 5.18 8.80
C VAL A 82 10.27 5.79 9.24
N GLN A 83 10.86 6.58 8.34
CA GLN A 83 11.52 7.80 8.79
C GLN A 83 11.15 9.05 7.97
N ASN A 84 10.48 9.00 6.80
CA ASN A 84 10.22 10.23 6.03
C ASN A 84 8.93 10.33 5.18
N ILE A 85 8.04 9.33 5.13
CA ILE A 85 6.75 9.51 4.42
C ILE A 85 5.72 10.08 5.39
N GLU A 86 5.69 11.40 5.42
CA GLU A 86 4.78 12.21 6.19
C GLU A 86 3.40 12.25 5.46
N PHE A 87 2.40 11.46 5.93
CA PHE A 87 1.00 11.43 5.45
C PHE A 87 0.20 12.76 5.62
N TYR A 88 0.87 13.88 5.90
CA TYR A 88 0.25 15.07 6.50
C TYR A 88 -0.74 15.77 5.56
N ASN A 89 -0.74 15.40 4.27
CA ASN A 89 -1.59 16.01 3.25
C ASN A 89 -2.66 15.07 2.66
N ILE A 90 -2.70 13.79 3.04
CA ILE A 90 -3.73 12.88 2.51
C ILE A 90 -5.08 13.20 3.16
N ARG A 91 -6.04 13.64 2.34
CA ARG A 91 -7.43 13.87 2.77
C ARG A 91 -8.14 12.53 2.95
N VAL A 92 -8.77 12.37 4.11
CA VAL A 92 -9.53 11.17 4.46
C VAL A 92 -11.01 11.52 4.52
N ASP A 93 -11.83 10.74 3.81
CA ASP A 93 -13.28 10.88 3.86
C ASP A 93 -13.80 10.64 5.28
N LYS A 94 -14.53 11.63 5.80
CA LYS A 94 -15.25 11.52 7.07
C LYS A 94 -16.60 10.84 6.82
N LEU A 95 -16.60 9.52 6.67
CA LEU A 95 -17.81 8.72 6.85
C LEU A 95 -18.00 8.39 8.34
#